data_AF-A0A6V7NRD1-F1
#
_entry.id   AF-A0A6V7NRD1-F1
#
_cell.length_a   1.000
_cell.length_b   1.000
_cell.length_c   1.000
_cell.angle_alpha   90.00
_cell.angle_beta   90.00
_cell.angle_gamma   90.00
#
_symmetry.space_group_name_H-M   'P 1'
#
loop_
_entity.id
_entity.type
_entity.pdbx_description
1 polymer ?
#
loop_
_entity_poly.entity_id
_entity_poly.type
_entity_poly.pdbx_seq_one_letter_code
_entity_poly.pdbx_strand_id
1 'polypeptide(L)'
;MEDYEVMVPFQSLQALGCHVDAVCPNKGAGDKCPTAIHDFEGDQTYRRAPEYLALNEKVIALVKEFMGQGKPVASICHGQQILAAAGVLKGKKCTAYPAVKLNVVLAGATWLEPDPISRCFTDGNLVTGAAWPGHPEFVSQLMALLGIKVSF
;
A
#
# COMPACT_ATOMS: atom_id res chain seq x y z
N MET A 1 -1.11 9.87 -6.66
CA MET A 1 -1.08 8.42 -6.39
C MET A 1 -0.95 7.74 -7.73
N GLU A 2 -0.21 6.65 -7.82
CA GLU A 2 -0.15 5.86 -9.06
C GLU A 2 -1.56 5.31 -9.36
N ASP A 3 -2.00 5.41 -10.61
CA ASP A 3 -3.39 5.15 -11.00
C ASP A 3 -3.80 3.68 -10.81
N TYR A 4 -2.97 2.73 -11.26
CA TYR A 4 -3.25 1.31 -11.09
C TYR A 4 -3.22 0.88 -9.62
N GLU A 5 -2.26 1.39 -8.83
CA GLU A 5 -2.11 1.08 -7.41
C GLU A 5 -3.29 1.52 -6.56
N VAL A 6 -4.10 2.47 -7.06
CA VAL A 6 -5.37 2.85 -6.46
C VAL A 6 -6.52 2.04 -7.08
N MET A 7 -6.68 2.13 -8.40
CA MET A 7 -7.91 1.66 -9.05
C MET A 7 -8.03 0.13 -9.08
N VAL A 8 -6.94 -0.60 -9.30
CA VAL A 8 -7.00 -2.06 -9.40
C VAL A 8 -7.36 -2.70 -8.05
N PRO A 9 -6.69 -2.41 -6.92
CA PRO A 9 -7.09 -2.96 -5.63
C PRO A 9 -8.50 -2.50 -5.21
N PHE A 10 -8.83 -1.23 -5.45
CA PHE A 10 -10.13 -0.66 -5.10
C PHE A 10 -11.27 -1.39 -5.82
N GLN A 11 -11.20 -1.51 -7.14
CA GLN A 11 -12.24 -2.17 -7.93
C GLN A 11 -12.26 -3.69 -7.72
N SER A 12 -11.11 -4.33 -7.48
CA SER A 12 -11.05 -5.77 -7.20
C SER A 12 -11.78 -6.12 -5.91
N LEU A 13 -11.58 -5.35 -4.84
CA LEU A 13 -12.28 -5.55 -3.57
C LEU A 13 -13.79 -5.26 -3.70
N GLN A 14 -14.17 -4.24 -4.46
CA GLN A 14 -15.58 -3.98 -4.76
C GLN A 14 -16.23 -5.11 -5.55
N ALA A 15 -15.53 -5.69 -6.54
CA ALA A 15 -16.01 -6.82 -7.32
C ALA A 15 -16.22 -8.08 -6.46
N LEU A 16 -15.49 -8.20 -5.34
CA LEU A 16 -15.67 -9.25 -4.33
C LEU A 16 -16.85 -8.97 -3.37
N GLY A 17 -17.59 -7.89 -3.57
CA GLY A 17 -18.71 -7.48 -2.72
C GLY A 17 -18.31 -6.72 -1.46
N CYS A 18 -17.04 -6.33 -1.31
CA CYS A 18 -16.62 -5.49 -0.19
C CYS A 18 -17.11 -4.06 -0.38
N HIS A 19 -17.51 -3.42 0.72
CA HIS A 19 -17.59 -1.97 0.77
C HIS A 19 -16.17 -1.40 0.89
N VAL A 20 -15.81 -0.48 -0.01
CA VAL A 20 -14.46 0.09 -0.07
C VAL A 20 -14.55 1.61 -0.08
N ASP A 21 -13.99 2.23 0.96
CA ASP A 21 -13.91 3.68 1.11
C ASP A 21 -12.53 4.19 0.69
N ALA A 22 -12.49 5.29 -0.07
CA ALA A 22 -11.28 6.04 -0.38
C ALA A 22 -11.30 7.39 0.33
N VAL A 23 -10.28 7.67 1.14
CA VAL A 23 -10.19 8.90 1.94
C VAL A 23 -8.87 9.63 1.66
N CYS A 24 -8.91 10.96 1.73
CA CYS A 24 -7.74 11.82 1.56
C CYS A 24 -7.84 13.02 2.52
N PRO A 25 -6.76 13.41 3.22
CA PRO A 25 -6.81 14.55 4.12
C PRO A 25 -7.35 15.82 3.43
N ASN A 26 -8.19 16.56 4.15
CA ASN A 26 -8.81 17.81 3.72
C ASN A 26 -9.74 17.66 2.49
N LYS A 27 -10.33 16.48 2.29
CA LYS A 27 -11.34 16.21 1.26
C LYS A 27 -12.58 15.55 1.83
N GLY A 28 -13.74 15.96 1.34
CA GLY A 28 -15.04 15.36 1.62
C GLY A 28 -15.44 14.33 0.58
N ALA A 29 -16.57 13.66 0.83
CA ALA A 29 -17.15 12.73 -0.14
C ALA A 29 -17.52 13.47 -1.44
N GLY A 30 -17.14 12.90 -2.59
CA GLY A 30 -17.35 13.50 -3.91
C GLY A 30 -16.18 14.37 -4.41
N ASP A 31 -15.23 14.74 -3.56
CA ASP A 31 -14.04 15.48 -3.97
C ASP A 31 -13.10 14.63 -4.83
N LYS A 32 -12.58 15.21 -5.91
CA LYS A 32 -11.67 14.52 -6.83
C LYS A 32 -10.30 14.29 -6.21
N CYS A 33 -9.81 13.06 -6.18
CA CYS A 33 -8.42 12.72 -5.86
C CYS A 33 -7.65 12.39 -7.13
N PRO A 34 -6.82 13.30 -7.65
CA PRO A 34 -6.10 13.04 -8.90
C PRO A 34 -5.05 11.95 -8.72
N THR A 35 -5.13 10.97 -9.61
CA THR A 35 -4.12 9.93 -9.84
C THR A 35 -3.18 10.36 -10.96
N ALA A 36 -2.06 9.66 -11.09
CA ALA A 36 -1.12 9.82 -12.17
C ALA A 36 -0.95 8.46 -12.85
N ILE A 37 -1.22 8.41 -14.14
CA ILE A 37 -0.91 7.25 -14.97
C ILE A 37 0.58 7.28 -15.21
N HIS A 38 1.26 6.16 -14.97
CA HIS A 38 2.62 5.98 -15.45
C HIS A 38 2.59 5.83 -16.98
N ASP A 39 2.82 6.93 -17.69
CA ASP A 39 3.25 6.87 -19.08
C ASP A 39 4.77 6.86 -19.12
N PHE A 40 5.35 5.86 -19.79
CA PHE A 40 6.80 5.73 -19.93
C PHE A 40 7.38 6.72 -20.95
N GLU A 41 6.55 7.57 -21.58
CA GLU A 41 6.93 8.59 -22.56
C GLU A 41 7.53 9.88 -21.97
N GLY A 42 8.49 9.76 -21.04
CA GLY A 42 9.51 10.80 -20.82
C GLY A 42 9.11 12.08 -20.05
N ASP A 43 7.84 12.30 -19.71
CA ASP A 43 7.42 13.48 -18.93
C ASP A 43 7.44 13.23 -17.41
N GLN A 44 8.24 14.02 -16.68
CA GLN A 44 8.47 13.90 -15.23
C GLN A 44 7.32 14.43 -14.34
N THR A 45 6.07 14.41 -14.78
CA THR A 45 4.95 14.94 -13.97
C THR A 45 4.33 13.87 -13.08
N TYR A 46 5.08 13.46 -12.05
CA TYR A 46 4.61 12.46 -11.06
C TYR A 46 3.94 13.13 -9.85
N ARG A 47 2.70 12.75 -9.54
CA ARG A 47 2.04 13.12 -8.27
C ARG A 47 2.25 12.03 -7.22
N ARG A 48 3.31 12.16 -6.42
CA ARG A 48 3.67 11.25 -5.33
C ARG A 48 2.83 11.55 -4.09
N ALA A 49 2.06 10.57 -3.62
CA ALA A 49 1.22 10.76 -2.44
C ALA A 49 1.82 10.28 -1.12
N PRO A 50 2.46 9.10 -1.06
CA PRO A 50 2.93 8.57 0.22
C PRO A 50 3.89 9.48 0.96
N GLU A 51 4.78 10.19 0.25
CA GLU A 51 5.77 11.08 0.87
C GLU A 51 5.15 12.24 1.67
N TYR A 52 4.10 12.90 1.16
CA TYR A 52 3.46 14.00 1.90
C TYR A 52 2.46 13.47 2.93
N LEU A 53 1.80 12.34 2.65
CA LEU A 53 0.88 11.70 3.60
C LEU A 53 1.64 11.19 4.84
N ALA A 54 2.89 10.78 4.69
CA ALA A 54 3.76 10.36 5.79
C ALA A 54 4.07 11.50 6.79
N LEU A 55 3.85 12.76 6.40
CA LEU A 55 4.00 13.93 7.29
C LEU A 55 2.69 14.34 7.97
N ASN A 56 1.57 13.71 7.63
CA ASN A 56 0.27 14.05 8.18
C ASN A 56 -0.04 13.25 9.45
N GLU A 57 -0.11 13.92 10.59
CA GLU A 57 -0.32 13.27 11.89
C GLU A 57 -1.60 12.43 11.99
N LYS A 58 -2.69 12.83 11.30
CA LYS A 58 -3.94 12.05 11.29
C LYS A 58 -3.78 10.75 10.51
N VAL A 59 -3.02 10.77 9.41
CA VAL A 59 -2.68 9.56 8.65
C VAL A 59 -1.80 8.63 9.49
N ILE A 60 -0.80 9.18 10.18
CA ILE A 60 0.08 8.42 11.07
C ILE A 60 -0.71 7.78 12.22
N ALA A 61 -1.64 8.51 12.83
CA ALA A 61 -2.50 7.99 13.89
C ALA A 61 -3.36 6.81 13.40
N LEU A 62 -4.00 6.96 12.23
CA LEU A 62 -4.81 5.90 11.61
C LEU A 62 -4.00 4.63 11.34
N VAL A 63 -2.80 4.76 10.77
CA VAL A 63 -1.92 3.61 10.51
C VAL A 63 -1.52 2.91 11.80
N LYS A 64 -1.15 3.67 12.84
CA LYS A 64 -0.81 3.12 14.16
C LYS A 64 -1.98 2.37 14.78
N GLU A 65 -3.19 2.89 14.63
CA GLU A 65 -4.40 2.24 15.15
C GLU A 65 -4.66 0.89 14.49
N PHE A 66 -4.65 0.82 13.15
CA PHE A 66 -4.88 -0.44 12.42
C PHE A 66 -3.82 -1.48 12.74
N MET A 67 -2.54 -1.08 12.76
CA MET A 67 -1.43 -1.97 13.11
C MET A 67 -1.47 -2.42 14.56
N GLY A 68 -1.82 -1.52 15.49
CA GLY A 68 -1.93 -1.82 16.92
C GLY A 68 -3.07 -2.78 17.25
N GLN A 69 -4.16 -2.76 16.47
CA GLN A 69 -5.27 -3.70 16.56
C GLN A 69 -5.02 -5.03 15.84
N GLY A 70 -3.87 -5.19 15.16
CA GLY A 70 -3.56 -6.39 14.38
C GLY A 70 -4.48 -6.59 13.16
N LYS A 71 -5.16 -5.53 12.69
CA LYS A 71 -6.02 -5.58 11.51
C LYS A 71 -5.18 -5.74 10.24
N PRO A 72 -5.69 -6.39 9.19
CA PRO A 72 -5.00 -6.46 7.91
C PRO A 72 -4.65 -5.06 7.37
N VAL A 73 -3.38 -4.86 7.03
CA VAL A 73 -2.86 -3.64 6.39
C VAL A 73 -2.11 -4.06 5.13
N ALA A 74 -2.49 -3.49 4.00
CA ALA A 74 -1.84 -3.76 2.72
C ALA A 74 -1.22 -2.47 2.18
N SER A 75 0.07 -2.50 1.83
CA SER A 75 0.82 -1.36 1.29
C SER A 75 1.64 -1.76 0.07
N ILE A 76 1.65 -0.93 -0.96
CA ILE A 76 2.36 -1.20 -2.21
C ILE A 76 3.27 -0.04 -2.60
N CYS A 77 4.37 -0.36 -3.30
CA CYS A 77 5.27 0.60 -3.92
C CYS A 77 5.89 1.60 -2.91
N HIS A 78 5.42 2.84 -2.90
CA HIS A 78 5.89 3.88 -1.99
C HIS A 78 5.04 4.01 -0.71
N GLY A 79 3.91 3.31 -0.59
CA GLY A 79 3.04 3.37 0.60
C GLY A 79 3.77 3.05 1.91
N GLN A 80 4.82 2.23 1.83
CA GLN A 80 5.66 1.82 2.94
C GLN A 80 6.38 3.00 3.61
N GLN A 81 6.53 4.14 2.92
CA GLN A 81 7.05 5.37 3.52
C GLN A 81 6.16 5.86 4.67
N ILE A 82 4.83 5.71 4.55
CA ILE A 82 3.89 6.05 5.63
C ILE A 82 4.05 5.08 6.80
N LEU A 83 4.18 3.78 6.53
CA LEU A 83 4.41 2.77 7.55
C LEU A 83 5.73 2.99 8.30
N ALA A 84 6.79 3.36 7.57
CA ALA A 84 8.09 3.72 8.12
C ALA A 84 7.97 4.95 9.04
N ALA A 85 7.32 6.02 8.58
CA ALA A 85 7.10 7.24 9.37
C ALA A 85 6.22 6.98 10.62
N ALA A 86 5.27 6.05 10.53
CA ALA A 86 4.44 5.64 11.66
C ALA A 86 5.19 4.76 12.68
N GLY A 87 6.41 4.29 12.35
CA GLY A 87 7.21 3.43 13.23
C GLY A 87 6.68 2.00 13.37
N VAL A 88 5.73 1.60 12.52
CA VAL A 88 5.05 0.30 12.61
C VAL A 88 5.82 -0.83 11.90
N LEU A 89 6.92 -0.50 11.23
CA LEU A 89 7.78 -1.48 10.55
C LEU A 89 8.84 -2.11 11.46
N LYS A 90 9.07 -1.59 12.67
CA LYS A 90 10.13 -2.10 13.55
C LYS A 90 9.93 -3.60 13.85
N GLY A 91 10.90 -4.42 13.46
CA GLY A 91 10.88 -5.87 13.65
C GLY A 91 10.00 -6.63 12.65
N LYS A 92 9.36 -5.96 11.69
CA LYS A 92 8.58 -6.59 10.62
C LYS A 92 9.47 -7.03 9.46
N LYS A 93 8.97 -7.94 8.64
CA LYS A 93 9.54 -8.31 7.34
C LYS A 93 8.65 -7.74 6.24
N CYS A 94 9.19 -6.96 5.32
CA CYS A 94 8.40 -6.44 4.22
C CYS A 94 9.22 -6.11 2.97
N THR A 95 8.53 -6.00 1.85
CA THR A 95 9.05 -5.43 0.61
C THR A 95 8.45 -4.05 0.36
N ALA A 96 8.98 -3.33 -0.63
CA ALA A 96 8.46 -2.06 -1.15
C ALA A 96 9.01 -1.86 -2.56
N TYR A 97 8.73 -0.70 -3.18
CA TYR A 97 9.47 -0.30 -4.37
C TYR A 97 10.99 -0.29 -4.07
N PRO A 98 11.88 -0.75 -4.96
CA PRO A 98 13.30 -0.92 -4.65
C PRO A 98 13.99 0.32 -4.04
N ALA A 99 13.66 1.53 -4.51
CA ALA A 99 14.21 2.77 -3.95
C ALA A 99 13.77 3.06 -2.49
N VAL A 100 12.65 2.47 -2.05
CA VAL A 100 12.08 2.61 -0.70
C VAL A 100 12.71 1.63 0.30
N LYS A 101 13.59 0.72 -0.17
CA LYS A 101 14.41 -0.15 0.70
C LYS A 101 15.10 0.61 1.82
N LEU A 102 15.60 1.81 1.53
CA LEU A 102 16.21 2.69 2.52
C LEU A 102 15.25 3.01 3.68
N ASN A 103 14.00 3.40 3.37
CA ASN A 103 12.98 3.70 4.39
C ASN A 103 12.65 2.46 5.24
N VAL A 104 12.54 1.29 4.59
CA VAL A 104 12.24 0.02 5.27
C VAL A 104 13.33 -0.32 6.28
N VAL A 105 14.60 -0.27 5.85
CA VAL A 105 15.75 -0.61 6.70
C VAL A 105 15.92 0.40 7.83
N LEU A 106 15.82 1.71 7.53
CA LEU A 106 15.91 2.76 8.57
C LEU A 106 14.79 2.69 9.60
N ALA A 107 13.61 2.18 9.22
CA ALA A 107 12.50 1.94 10.14
C ALA A 107 12.66 0.65 10.99
N GLY A 108 13.74 -0.10 10.80
CA GLY A 108 14.05 -1.31 11.55
C GLY A 108 13.30 -2.56 11.08
N ALA A 109 12.80 -2.58 9.84
CA ALA A 109 12.26 -3.79 9.20
C ALA A 109 13.36 -4.58 8.48
N THR A 110 13.14 -5.88 8.34
CA THR A 110 13.91 -6.75 7.44
C THR A 110 13.37 -6.61 6.02
N TRP A 111 14.25 -6.21 5.10
CA TRP A 111 13.94 -6.11 3.69
C TRP A 111 13.74 -7.49 3.04
N LEU A 112 12.65 -7.65 2.30
CA LEU A 112 12.40 -8.79 1.43
C LEU A 112 12.56 -8.34 -0.02
N GLU A 113 13.50 -8.97 -0.74
CA GLU A 113 13.81 -8.62 -2.12
C GLU A 113 12.61 -8.93 -3.04
N PRO A 114 12.07 -7.93 -3.77
CA PRO A 114 10.95 -8.14 -4.68
C PRO A 114 11.43 -8.68 -6.02
N ASP A 115 11.93 -9.91 -5.99
CA ASP A 115 12.36 -10.65 -7.18
C ASP A 115 11.49 -11.92 -7.33
N PRO A 116 10.61 -12.00 -8.35
CA PRO A 116 10.33 -10.97 -9.36
C PRO A 116 9.55 -9.76 -8.79
N ILE A 117 9.50 -8.64 -9.53
CA ILE A 117 8.83 -7.39 -9.08
C ILE A 117 7.33 -7.56 -8.78
N SER A 118 6.70 -8.59 -9.34
CA SER A 118 5.31 -8.95 -9.10
C SER A 118 5.08 -9.68 -7.77
N ARG A 119 6.14 -10.13 -7.09
CA ARG A 119 6.03 -10.89 -5.84
C ARG A 119 5.61 -9.99 -4.70
N CYS A 120 4.68 -10.47 -3.87
CA CYS A 120 4.25 -9.82 -2.64
C CYS A 120 4.52 -10.71 -1.42
N PHE A 121 4.56 -10.11 -0.23
CA PHE A 121 4.83 -10.83 1.01
C PHE A 121 3.85 -10.45 2.12
N THR A 122 3.52 -11.42 2.97
CA THR A 122 2.72 -11.23 4.18
C THR A 122 3.56 -11.55 5.42
N ASP A 123 3.58 -10.62 6.38
CA ASP A 123 4.18 -10.79 7.71
C ASP A 123 3.16 -10.48 8.80
N GLY A 124 2.52 -11.53 9.32
CA GLY A 124 1.38 -11.40 10.23
C GLY A 124 0.20 -10.70 9.54
N ASN A 125 -0.14 -9.50 10.01
CA ASN A 125 -1.23 -8.69 9.47
C ASN A 125 -0.82 -7.72 8.35
N LEU A 126 0.46 -7.70 7.97
CA LEU A 126 0.99 -6.75 6.99
C LEU A 126 1.25 -7.43 5.64
N VAL A 127 0.53 -7.02 4.59
CA VAL A 127 0.79 -7.38 3.19
C VAL A 127 1.60 -6.28 2.52
N THR A 128 2.66 -6.64 1.82
CA THR A 128 3.47 -5.68 1.06
C THR A 128 3.76 -6.12 -0.36
N GLY A 129 3.63 -5.18 -1.30
CA GLY A 129 4.01 -5.35 -2.71
C GLY A 129 4.97 -4.26 -3.18
N ALA A 130 5.70 -4.51 -4.26
CA ALA A 130 6.75 -3.63 -4.74
C ALA A 130 6.33 -2.67 -5.87
N ALA A 131 5.45 -3.10 -6.77
CA ALA A 131 4.89 -2.26 -7.83
C ALA A 131 3.59 -2.87 -8.38
N TRP A 132 2.89 -2.12 -9.24
CA TRP A 132 1.63 -2.53 -9.88
C TRP A 132 1.61 -3.91 -10.57
N PRO A 133 2.71 -4.48 -11.11
CA PRO A 133 2.67 -5.85 -11.63
C PRO A 133 2.32 -6.92 -10.57
N GLY A 134 2.46 -6.58 -9.28
CA GLY A 134 2.15 -7.47 -8.17
C GLY A 134 0.70 -7.47 -7.70
N HIS A 135 -0.20 -6.70 -8.34
CA HIS A 135 -1.62 -6.63 -7.94
C HIS A 135 -2.30 -8.01 -7.76
N PRO A 136 -2.08 -9.02 -8.62
CA PRO A 136 -2.69 -10.33 -8.41
C PRO A 136 -2.31 -10.96 -7.06
N GLU A 137 -1.02 -10.98 -6.71
CA GLU A 137 -0.56 -11.51 -5.41
C GLU A 137 -0.96 -10.59 -4.26
N PHE A 138 -0.87 -9.28 -4.44
CA PHE A 138 -1.20 -8.28 -3.42
C PHE A 138 -2.65 -8.39 -2.96
N VAL A 139 -3.59 -8.43 -3.91
CA VAL A 139 -5.03 -8.58 -3.61
C VAL A 139 -5.31 -9.96 -3.05
N SER A 140 -4.74 -11.02 -3.62
CA SER A 140 -4.91 -12.40 -3.14
C SER A 140 -4.46 -12.59 -1.69
N GLN A 141 -3.30 -12.02 -1.31
CA GLN A 141 -2.80 -12.10 0.05
C GLN A 141 -3.66 -11.29 1.04
N LEU A 142 -4.16 -10.12 0.63
CA LEU A 142 -5.12 -9.37 1.45
C LEU A 142 -6.45 -10.13 1.61
N MET A 143 -6.97 -10.75 0.55
CA MET A 143 -8.16 -11.60 0.60
C MET A 143 -7.99 -12.73 1.61
N ALA A 144 -6.82 -13.37 1.64
CA ALA A 144 -6.52 -14.43 2.59
C ALA A 144 -6.60 -13.93 4.05
N LEU A 145 -6.07 -12.74 4.34
CA LEU A 145 -6.17 -12.12 5.67
C LEU A 145 -7.60 -11.69 6.04
N LEU A 146 -8.43 -11.37 5.06
CA LEU A 146 -9.85 -11.01 5.24
C LEU A 146 -10.77 -12.24 5.26
N GLY A 147 -10.25 -13.45 5.04
CA GLY A 147 -11.04 -14.67 4.95
C GLY A 147 -11.91 -14.78 3.67
N ILE A 148 -11.61 -13.98 2.65
CA ILE A 148 -12.34 -13.99 1.37
C ILE A 148 -11.83 -15.14 0.51
N LYS A 149 -12.76 -15.91 -0.07
CA LYS A 149 -12.46 -17.03 -0.98
C LYS A 149 -13.38 -17.00 -2.20
N VAL A 150 -12.84 -17.39 -3.35
CA VAL A 150 -13.58 -17.60 -4.59
C VAL A 150 -13.50 -19.10 -4.93
N SER A 151 -14.65 -19.74 -5.15
CA SER A 151 -14.77 -21.15 -5.51
C SER A 151 -15.50 -21.31 -6.84
N PHE A 152 -15.14 -22.32 -7.62
CA PHE A 152 -15.75 -22.67 -8.90
C PHE A 152 -16.41 -24.05 -8.83
#